data_AF-A0A2D4LXA7-F1
#
_entry.id   AF-A0A2D4LXA7-F1
#
_cell.length_a   1.000
_cell.length_b   1.000
_cell.length_c   1.000
_cell.angle_alpha   90.00
_cell.angle_beta   90.00
_cell.angle_gamma   90.00
#
_symmetry.space_group_name_H-M   'P 1'
#
loop_
_entity.id
_entity.type
_entity.pdbx_description
1 polymer ?
#
loop_
_entity_poly.entity_id
_entity_poly.type
_entity_poly.pdbx_seq_one_letter_code
_entity_poly.pdbx_strand_id
1 'polypeptide(L)'
;GLTLEQVEAMMRRSCLSSFNNLVSKIKSDDQFCIWLDSSSPEQTVPHLWTEDKTATPIGQAIHRLLLIQAFRPDRLLAMAHQFVSTNLGENFMSIMEQPLDLTHIHVF
;
A
#
# COMPACT_ATOMS: atom_id res chain seq x y z
N GLY A 1 16.81 11.61 -1.80
CA GLY A 1 16.11 12.40 -0.77
C GLY A 1 14.68 12.62 -1.19
N LEU A 2 13.73 12.75 -0.25
CA LEU A 2 12.30 12.93 -0.52
C LEU A 2 12.02 14.24 -1.29
N THR A 3 11.10 14.20 -2.26
CA THR A 3 10.65 15.41 -2.98
C THR A 3 9.67 16.23 -2.13
N LEU A 4 9.47 17.51 -2.48
CA LEU A 4 8.55 18.40 -1.77
C LEU A 4 7.13 17.80 -1.69
N GLU A 5 6.64 17.26 -2.80
CA GLU A 5 5.32 16.59 -2.86
C GLU A 5 5.22 15.41 -1.90
N GLN A 6 6.28 14.59 -1.81
CA GLN A 6 6.31 13.46 -0.87
C GLN A 6 6.38 13.94 0.58
N VAL A 7 7.10 15.02 0.87
CA VAL A 7 7.16 15.64 2.20
C VAL A 7 5.80 16.22 2.58
N GLU A 8 5.09 16.87 1.67
CA GLU A 8 3.74 17.39 1.90
C GLU A 8 2.72 16.27 2.13
N ALA A 9 2.78 15.21 1.34
CA ALA A 9 1.94 14.03 1.52
C ALA A 9 2.22 13.35 2.87
N MET A 10 3.49 13.23 3.25
CA MET A 10 3.93 12.72 4.54
C MET A 10 3.45 13.60 5.71
N MET A 11 3.51 14.93 5.59
CA MET A 11 3.00 15.84 6.62
C MET A 11 1.49 15.68 6.81
N ARG A 12 0.72 15.59 5.71
CA ARG A 12 -0.72 15.29 5.79
C ARG A 12 -0.98 13.95 6.47
N ARG A 13 -0.15 12.93 6.20
CA ARG A 13 -0.28 11.62 6.85
C ARG A 13 0.09 11.65 8.32
N SER A 14 1.08 12.44 8.70
CA SER A 14 1.54 12.58 10.09
C SER A 14 0.50 13.23 11.01
N CYS A 15 -0.53 13.89 10.45
CA CYS A 15 -1.70 14.35 11.20
C CYS A 15 -2.57 13.20 11.75
N LEU A 16 -2.45 11.98 11.22
CA LEU A 16 -3.09 10.81 11.81
C LEU A 16 -2.35 10.41 13.09
N SER A 17 -3.07 10.18 14.19
CA SER A 17 -2.47 9.80 15.47
C SER A 17 -1.51 8.60 15.36
N SER A 18 -1.80 7.62 14.48
CA SER A 18 -0.93 6.46 14.23
C SER A 18 0.41 6.80 13.56
N PHE A 19 0.48 7.93 12.84
CA PHE A 19 1.61 8.37 12.02
C PHE A 19 2.29 9.64 12.55
N ASN A 20 1.98 10.08 13.78
CA ASN A 20 2.53 11.31 14.34
C ASN A 20 4.08 11.31 14.39
N ASN A 21 4.69 10.13 14.54
CA ASN A 21 6.14 9.93 14.53
C ASN A 21 6.69 9.41 13.19
N LEU A 22 5.91 9.45 12.11
CA LEU A 22 6.27 8.90 10.80
C LEU A 22 7.55 9.54 10.25
N VAL A 23 7.65 10.87 10.30
CA VAL A 23 8.83 11.62 9.81
C VAL A 23 10.11 11.20 10.54
N SER A 24 10.03 11.04 11.85
CA SER A 24 11.17 10.65 12.69
C SER A 24 11.61 9.22 12.40
N LYS A 25 10.64 8.30 12.23
CA LYS A 25 10.90 6.92 11.82
C LYS A 25 11.55 6.85 10.45
N ILE A 26 11.02 7.56 9.45
CA ILE A 26 11.59 7.59 8.10
C ILE A 26 13.03 8.11 8.12
N LYS A 27 13.30 9.18 8.88
CA LYS A 27 14.67 9.71 9.00
C LYS A 27 15.63 8.77 9.72
N SER A 28 15.13 7.95 10.64
CA SER A 28 15.93 6.97 11.37
C SER A 28 16.10 5.66 10.58
N ASP A 29 15.31 5.45 9.53
CA ASP A 29 15.30 4.24 8.73
C ASP A 29 16.00 4.49 7.39
N ASP A 30 17.30 4.19 7.34
CA ASP A 30 18.11 4.31 6.12
C ASP A 30 17.60 3.39 4.98
N GLN A 31 16.89 2.31 5.32
CA GLN A 31 16.31 1.38 4.34
C GLN A 31 15.09 1.98 3.62
N PHE A 32 14.43 2.98 4.22
CA PHE A 32 13.30 3.65 3.58
C PHE A 32 13.68 4.33 2.27
N CYS A 33 14.87 4.94 2.18
CA CYS A 33 15.32 5.55 0.93
C CYS A 33 15.50 4.50 -0.19
N ILE A 34 15.99 3.31 0.18
CA ILE A 34 16.16 2.18 -0.74
C ILE A 34 14.79 1.64 -1.17
N TRP A 35 13.85 1.52 -0.22
CA TRP A 35 12.47 1.14 -0.50
C TRP A 35 11.79 2.12 -1.47
N LEU A 36 12.00 3.42 -1.29
CA LEU A 36 11.40 4.46 -2.11
C LEU A 36 11.90 4.41 -3.56
N ASP A 37 13.20 4.13 -3.74
CA ASP A 37 13.87 3.99 -5.04
C ASP A 37 13.56 2.65 -5.71
N SER A 38 13.15 1.64 -4.94
CA SER A 38 12.79 0.32 -5.44
C SER A 38 11.69 0.38 -6.51
N SER A 39 11.77 -0.57 -7.44
CA SER A 39 10.79 -0.74 -8.51
C SER A 39 9.43 -1.23 -7.99
N SER A 40 9.42 -2.01 -6.91
CA SER A 40 8.22 -2.66 -6.35
C SER A 40 8.10 -2.43 -4.83
N PRO A 41 7.89 -1.18 -4.39
CA PRO A 41 7.78 -0.84 -2.97
C PRO A 41 6.57 -1.51 -2.30
N GLU A 42 5.52 -1.90 -3.03
CA GLU A 42 4.35 -2.55 -2.44
C GLU A 42 4.64 -3.92 -1.81
N GLN A 43 5.73 -4.59 -2.20
CA GLN A 43 6.08 -5.92 -1.70
C GLN A 43 6.82 -5.87 -0.36
N THR A 44 7.62 -4.82 -0.13
CA THR A 44 8.50 -4.70 1.03
C THR A 44 8.20 -3.44 1.84
N VAL A 45 6.91 -3.14 2.06
CA VAL A 45 6.49 -1.91 2.76
C VAL A 45 6.99 -1.92 4.22
N PRO A 46 7.84 -0.96 4.62
CA PRO A 46 8.36 -0.89 5.97
C PRO A 46 7.30 -0.44 6.98
N HIS A 47 7.43 -0.91 8.22
CA HIS A 47 6.48 -0.62 9.29
C HIS A 47 6.79 0.72 9.98
N LEU A 48 6.29 1.80 9.38
CA LEU A 48 6.61 3.18 9.80
C LEU A 48 5.55 3.86 10.67
N TRP A 49 4.56 3.12 11.15
CA TRP A 49 3.52 3.63 12.07
C TRP A 49 3.76 3.15 13.50
N THR A 50 3.05 3.73 14.45
CA THR A 50 3.12 3.39 15.88
C THR A 50 1.93 2.50 16.23
N GLU A 51 2.19 1.31 16.74
CA GLU A 51 1.16 0.34 17.16
C GLU A 51 0.70 0.65 18.58
N ASP A 52 -0.27 1.54 18.75
CA ASP A 52 -0.82 1.87 20.08
C ASP A 52 -1.78 0.77 20.60
N LYS A 53 -2.40 0.02 19.67
CA LYS A 53 -3.26 -1.14 19.94
C LYS A 53 -2.98 -2.22 18.89
N THR A 54 -2.98 -3.48 19.31
CA THR A 54 -2.84 -4.68 18.45
C THR A 54 -3.52 -4.48 17.10
N ALA A 55 -2.73 -4.11 16.09
CA ALA A 55 -3.24 -3.78 14.79
C ALA A 55 -3.72 -5.08 14.13
N THR A 56 -5.02 -5.15 13.86
CA THR A 56 -5.59 -6.24 13.06
C THR A 56 -4.86 -6.30 11.71
N PRO A 57 -4.80 -7.48 11.05
CA PRO A 57 -4.15 -7.61 9.74
C PRO A 57 -4.69 -6.59 8.72
N ILE A 58 -5.99 -6.28 8.80
CA ILE A 58 -6.66 -5.24 8.01
C ILE A 58 -6.06 -3.85 8.31
N GLY A 59 -5.89 -3.50 9.59
CA GLY A 59 -5.33 -2.23 10.01
C GLY A 59 -3.89 -2.03 9.52
N GLN A 60 -3.06 -3.08 9.61
CA GLN A 60 -1.70 -3.05 9.06
C GLN A 60 -1.72 -2.83 7.54
N ALA A 61 -2.62 -3.52 6.85
CA ALA A 61 -2.71 -3.43 5.39
C ALA A 61 -3.22 -2.04 4.94
N ILE A 62 -4.15 -1.40 5.68
CA ILE A 62 -4.52 0.00 5.46
C ILE A 62 -3.32 0.93 5.70
N HIS A 63 -2.57 0.79 6.79
CA HIS A 63 -1.41 1.63 7.05
C HIS A 63 -0.37 1.56 5.92
N ARG A 64 -0.11 0.36 5.38
CA ARG A 64 0.75 0.18 4.20
C ARG A 64 0.20 0.88 2.96
N LEU A 65 -1.09 0.80 2.72
CA LEU A 65 -1.76 1.45 1.59
C LEU A 65 -1.67 2.99 1.68
N LEU A 66 -1.78 3.55 2.89
CA LEU A 66 -1.61 4.98 3.12
C LEU A 66 -0.16 5.46 2.86
N LEU A 67 0.85 4.64 3.18
CA LEU A 67 2.26 4.92 2.86
C LEU A 67 2.48 4.93 1.34
N ILE A 68 2.05 3.87 0.64
CA ILE A 68 2.16 3.78 -0.81
C ILE A 68 1.45 4.98 -1.46
N GLN A 69 0.24 5.32 -1.01
CA GLN A 69 -0.50 6.48 -1.53
C GLN A 69 0.26 7.80 -1.37
N ALA A 70 0.98 7.98 -0.26
CA ALA A 70 1.69 9.23 0.02
C ALA A 70 3.01 9.36 -0.75
N PHE A 71 3.74 8.26 -0.92
CA PHE A 71 5.09 8.27 -1.48
C PHE A 71 5.16 7.83 -2.94
N ARG A 72 4.33 6.85 -3.33
CA ARG A 72 4.29 6.21 -4.65
C ARG A 72 2.84 5.92 -5.06
N PRO A 73 2.03 6.96 -5.33
CA PRO A 73 0.62 6.80 -5.71
C PRO A 73 0.44 5.94 -6.97
N ASP A 74 1.45 5.88 -7.84
CA ASP A 74 1.50 5.00 -9.01
C ASP A 74 1.35 3.50 -8.65
N ARG A 75 1.88 3.09 -7.49
CA ARG A 75 1.82 1.71 -7.00
C ARG A 75 0.62 1.43 -6.09
N LEU A 76 -0.25 2.42 -5.90
CA LEU A 76 -1.43 2.29 -5.04
C LEU A 76 -2.34 1.14 -5.48
N LEU A 77 -2.51 0.99 -6.79
CA LEU A 77 -3.33 -0.08 -7.35
C LEU A 77 -2.75 -1.46 -7.00
N ALA A 78 -1.46 -1.70 -7.25
CA ALA A 78 -0.82 -2.97 -6.90
C ALA A 78 -0.91 -3.29 -5.40
N MET A 79 -0.75 -2.28 -4.53
CA MET A 79 -0.93 -2.45 -3.09
C MET A 79 -2.39 -2.74 -2.70
N ALA A 80 -3.36 -2.10 -3.36
CA ALA A 80 -4.78 -2.40 -3.15
C ALA A 80 -5.12 -3.83 -3.58
N HIS A 81 -4.52 -4.29 -4.68
CA HIS A 81 -4.66 -5.68 -5.13
C HIS A 81 -4.13 -6.66 -4.08
N GLN A 82 -2.93 -6.41 -3.54
CA GLN A 82 -2.35 -7.19 -2.44
C GLN A 82 -3.20 -7.15 -1.16
N PHE A 83 -3.74 -5.98 -0.82
CA PHE A 83 -4.66 -5.80 0.30
C PHE A 83 -5.91 -6.67 0.14
N VAL A 84 -6.55 -6.61 -1.03
CA VAL A 84 -7.77 -7.38 -1.32
C VAL A 84 -7.46 -8.87 -1.31
N SER A 85 -6.37 -9.30 -1.95
CA SER A 85 -5.94 -10.70 -1.95
C SER A 85 -5.69 -11.23 -0.53
N THR A 86 -5.02 -10.45 0.32
CA THR A 86 -4.69 -10.86 1.70
C THR A 86 -5.90 -10.83 2.64
N ASN A 87 -6.82 -9.86 2.49
CA ASN A 87 -7.94 -9.67 3.42
C ASN A 87 -9.26 -10.31 2.97
N LEU A 88 -9.56 -10.35 1.66
CA LEU A 88 -10.75 -10.99 1.09
C LEU A 88 -10.46 -12.41 0.57
N GLY A 89 -9.18 -12.78 0.40
CA GLY A 89 -8.71 -14.07 -0.08
C GLY A 89 -8.27 -14.03 -1.56
N GLU A 90 -7.22 -14.80 -1.90
CA GLU A 90 -6.63 -14.87 -3.26
C GLU A 90 -7.67 -15.17 -4.37
N ASN A 91 -8.77 -15.85 -4.02
CA ASN A 91 -9.84 -16.19 -4.95
C ASN A 91 -10.67 -14.99 -5.44
N PHE A 92 -10.67 -13.84 -4.77
CA PHE A 92 -11.52 -12.70 -5.19
C PHE A 92 -11.05 -12.10 -6.52
N MET A 93 -9.74 -12.12 -6.78
CA MET A 93 -9.15 -11.58 -8.00
C MET A 93 -9.06 -12.63 -9.12
N SER A 94 -8.94 -13.92 -8.77
CA SER A 94 -8.94 -15.03 -9.72
C SER A 94 -10.25 -15.14 -10.52
N ILE A 95 -11.38 -14.66 -9.95
CA ILE A 95 -12.67 -14.58 -10.66
C ILE A 95 -12.62 -13.56 -11.81
N MET A 96 -11.77 -12.53 -11.72
CA MET A 96 -11.62 -11.49 -12.75
C MET A 96 -10.60 -11.85 -13.84
N GLU A 97 -9.70 -12.80 -13.56
CA GLU A 97 -8.73 -13.32 -14.54
C GLU A 97 -9.30 -14.45 -15.41
N GLN A 98 -10.54 -14.87 -15.16
CA GLN A 98 -11.24 -15.69 -16.15
C GLN A 98 -11.49 -14.81 -17.38
N PRO A 99 -11.02 -15.21 -18.58
CA PRO A 99 -11.45 -14.54 -19.79
C PRO A 99 -12.98 -14.55 -19.79
N LEU A 100 -13.60 -13.40 -20.10
CA LEU A 100 -14.99 -13.37 -20.52
C LEU A 100 -15.16 -14.47 -21.56
N ASP A 101 -15.78 -15.59 -21.19
CA ASP A 101 -16.04 -16.70 -22.08
C ASP A 101 -17.12 -16.23 -23.07
N LEU A 102 -16.68 -15.48 -24.08
CA LEU A 102 -17.46 -14.98 -25.20
C LEU A 102 -17.74 -16.10 -26.22
N THR A 103 -17.56 -17.35 -25.84
CA THR A 103 -17.88 -18.55 -26.65
C THR A 103 -19.35 -18.98 -26.52
N HIS A 104 -20.15 -18.29 -25.71
CA HIS A 104 -21.58 -18.57 -25.54
C HIS A 104 -22.51 -17.60 -26.30
N ILE A 105 -22.09 -17.11 -27.47
CA ILE A 105 -23.01 -16.50 -28.43
C ILE A 105 -23.44 -17.60 -29.42
N HIS A 106 -24.48 -18.36 -29.04
CA HIS A 106 -25.21 -19.24 -29.95
C HIS A 106 -25.86 -18.36 -31.04
N VAL A 107 -25.26 -18.35 -32.23
CA VAL A 107 -25.94 -17.91 -33.46
C VAL A 107 -26.69 -19.13 -34.00
N PHE A 108 -28.01 -19.13 -33.86
CA PHE A 108 -28.95 -19.94 -34.62
C PHE A 108 -29.88 -19.01 -35.38
#